data_AF-A0A838QPL2-F1
#
_entry.id   AF-A0A838QPL2-F1
#
_cell.length_a   1.000
_cell.length_b   1.000
_cell.length_c   1.000
_cell.angle_alpha   90.00
_cell.angle_beta   90.00
_cell.angle_gamma   90.00
#
_symmetry.space_group_name_H-M   'P 1'
#
loop_
_entity.id
_entity.type
_entity.pdbx_description
1 polymer ?
#
loop_
_entity_poly.entity_id
_entity_poly.type
_entity_poly.pdbx_seq_one_letter_code
_entity_poly.pdbx_strand_id
1 'polypeptide(L)'
;MPRTLLKPEELVRIFLGAHQRGWCQGLFITTGIPGRPVKVMDDLIQVLELLRERHGFAGYIHVKLVAGSETSQIDRLTALASRVSLNFEAPCGKSLAQIAPDKSFSTTLHDFERVRSLVVRERAEQAHGKPRDPLHPGGASGMTMQFVVGATPDSDRSMLDTVSRLKAGGGVHHPQFSAFRPISDTPMEGVPATPALREHRLYQAAHLLGSYGFAPDEVVYQPDGNLPLAIDPKSAWALAHPELFPVEVQNASYEQLVRVPGIGPVAARRVAEQRIGVNIRGLTDLRRLGVVTTRAGGFLTLRGRRLQTTRWTEQLGFWAPEDEAGMYHGVYQVSPGTFR
;
A
#
# COMPACT_ATOMS: atom_id res chain seq x y z
N MET A 1 -23.73 -10.52 12.51
CA MET A 1 -23.72 -11.71 11.64
C MET A 1 -23.26 -12.92 12.44
N PRO A 2 -23.89 -14.10 12.30
CA PRO A 2 -23.37 -15.32 12.90
C PRO A 2 -21.96 -15.62 12.37
N ARG A 3 -21.07 -16.15 13.22
CA ARG A 3 -19.74 -16.60 12.78
C ARG A 3 -19.93 -17.86 11.93
N THR A 4 -19.36 -17.87 10.73
CA THR A 4 -19.38 -19.02 9.82
C THR A 4 -17.95 -19.46 9.56
N LEU A 5 -17.70 -20.77 9.67
CA LEU A 5 -16.44 -21.39 9.30
C LEU A 5 -16.68 -22.20 8.02
N LEU A 6 -15.88 -21.93 7.00
CA LEU A 6 -15.90 -22.70 5.74
C LEU A 6 -14.76 -23.71 5.77
N LYS A 7 -15.05 -24.96 5.40
CA LYS A 7 -14.00 -25.96 5.21
C LYS A 7 -13.18 -25.63 3.94
N PRO A 8 -11.90 -26.03 3.86
CA PRO A 8 -11.06 -25.81 2.69
C PRO A 8 -11.73 -26.19 1.36
N GLU A 9 -12.34 -27.37 1.27
CA GLU A 9 -13.01 -27.87 0.06
C GLU A 9 -14.22 -27.02 -0.32
N GLU A 10 -14.95 -26.48 0.67
CA GLU A 10 -16.12 -25.64 0.43
C GLU A 10 -15.69 -24.29 -0.15
N LEU A 11 -14.64 -23.68 0.41
CA LEU A 11 -14.09 -22.43 -0.10
C LEU A 11 -13.57 -22.59 -1.53
N VAL A 12 -12.84 -23.68 -1.82
CA VAL A 12 -12.33 -24.01 -3.15
C VAL A 12 -13.48 -24.17 -4.15
N ARG A 13 -14.54 -24.91 -3.78
CA ARG A 13 -15.71 -25.11 -4.63
C ARG A 13 -16.43 -23.80 -4.94
N ILE A 14 -16.62 -22.93 -3.93
CA ILE A 14 -17.24 -21.62 -4.11
C ILE A 14 -16.40 -20.75 -5.05
N PHE A 15 -15.09 -20.69 -4.82
CA PHE A 15 -14.18 -19.89 -5.62
C PHE A 15 -14.14 -20.36 -7.08
N LEU A 16 -13.93 -21.66 -7.33
CA LEU A 16 -13.87 -22.20 -8.69
C LEU A 16 -15.22 -22.00 -9.41
N GLY A 17 -16.34 -22.13 -8.69
CA GLY A 17 -17.66 -21.81 -9.23
C GLY A 17 -17.82 -20.35 -9.65
N ALA A 18 -17.34 -19.41 -8.85
CA ALA A 18 -17.37 -17.97 -9.18
C ALA A 18 -16.42 -17.64 -10.35
N HIS A 19 -15.22 -18.22 -10.36
CA HIS A 19 -14.23 -18.05 -11.42
C HIS A 19 -14.74 -18.55 -12.78
N GLN A 20 -15.33 -19.75 -12.83
CA GLN A 20 -15.92 -20.31 -14.06
C GLN A 20 -17.05 -19.46 -14.64
N ARG A 21 -17.75 -18.68 -13.80
CA ARG A 21 -18.80 -17.73 -14.22
C ARG A 21 -18.25 -16.36 -14.62
N GLY A 22 -16.94 -16.14 -14.51
CA GLY A 22 -16.29 -14.86 -14.79
C GLY A 22 -16.52 -13.78 -13.73
N TRP A 23 -16.99 -14.14 -12.53
CA TRP A 23 -17.25 -13.17 -11.45
C TRP A 23 -15.98 -12.70 -10.76
N CYS A 24 -14.90 -13.49 -10.83
CA CYS A 24 -13.61 -13.15 -10.29
C CYS A 24 -12.48 -13.75 -11.15
N GLN A 25 -11.30 -13.15 -11.10
CA GLN A 25 -10.10 -13.59 -11.84
C GLN A 25 -9.01 -14.18 -10.93
N GLY A 26 -9.17 -14.04 -9.62
CA GLY A 26 -8.20 -14.43 -8.61
C GLY A 26 -8.84 -14.48 -7.23
N LEU A 27 -8.06 -14.94 -6.26
CA LEU A 27 -8.53 -15.17 -4.91
C LEU A 27 -7.70 -14.36 -3.91
N PHE A 28 -8.38 -13.61 -3.05
CA PHE A 28 -7.78 -13.05 -1.84
C PHE A 28 -8.36 -13.78 -0.62
N ILE A 29 -7.50 -14.41 0.17
CA ILE A 29 -7.88 -15.18 1.35
C ILE A 29 -7.41 -14.46 2.60
N THR A 30 -8.35 -14.12 3.46
CA THR A 30 -8.11 -13.64 4.82
C THR A 30 -8.95 -14.47 5.78
N THR A 31 -8.47 -14.62 7.00
CA THR A 31 -9.15 -15.41 8.03
C THR A 31 -9.03 -14.73 9.38
N GLY A 32 -10.03 -14.92 10.23
CA GLY A 32 -9.84 -14.77 11.66
C GLY A 32 -8.94 -15.87 12.20
N ILE A 33 -8.56 -15.80 13.48
CA ILE A 33 -7.81 -16.87 14.14
C ILE A 33 -8.76 -17.58 15.12
N PRO A 34 -9.65 -18.48 14.67
CA PRO A 34 -10.46 -19.29 15.57
C PRO A 34 -9.57 -20.36 16.21
N GLY A 35 -8.90 -20.03 17.31
CA GLY A 35 -8.07 -20.97 18.06
C GLY A 35 -6.58 -20.87 17.72
N ARG A 36 -5.94 -21.99 17.38
CA ARG A 36 -4.47 -22.08 17.24
C ARG A 36 -4.01 -21.65 15.85
N PRO A 37 -3.04 -20.70 15.72
CA PRO A 37 -2.48 -20.26 14.44
C PRO A 37 -2.05 -21.39 13.50
N VAL A 38 -1.41 -22.43 14.04
CA VAL A 38 -0.93 -23.60 13.29
C VAL A 38 -2.07 -24.27 12.53
N LYS A 39 -3.21 -24.56 13.18
CA LYS A 39 -4.33 -25.20 12.50
C LYS A 39 -4.92 -24.34 11.39
N VAL A 40 -5.01 -23.03 11.62
CA VAL A 40 -5.52 -22.10 10.60
C VAL A 40 -4.58 -22.08 9.38
N MET A 41 -3.28 -22.17 9.60
CA MET A 41 -2.29 -22.27 8.52
C MET A 41 -2.38 -23.59 7.77
N ASP A 42 -2.63 -24.72 8.44
CA ASP A 42 -2.89 -26.00 7.77
C ASP A 42 -4.11 -25.90 6.85
N ASP A 43 -5.21 -25.32 7.35
CA ASP A 43 -6.44 -25.15 6.55
C ASP A 43 -6.18 -24.20 5.34
N LEU A 44 -5.40 -23.13 5.52
CA LEU A 44 -5.00 -22.23 4.42
C LEU A 44 -4.11 -22.92 3.38
N ILE A 45 -3.13 -23.70 3.82
CA ILE A 45 -2.25 -24.49 2.94
C ILE A 45 -3.10 -25.49 2.16
N GLN A 46 -4.02 -26.18 2.81
CA GLN A 46 -4.91 -27.15 2.16
C GLN A 46 -5.75 -26.48 1.06
N VAL A 47 -6.26 -25.26 1.28
CA VAL A 47 -6.95 -24.50 0.21
C VAL A 47 -6.02 -24.27 -0.98
N LEU A 48 -4.78 -23.82 -0.73
CA LEU A 48 -3.81 -23.55 -1.79
C LEU A 48 -3.41 -24.83 -2.54
N GLU A 49 -3.16 -25.94 -1.84
CA GLU A 49 -2.82 -27.23 -2.44
C GLU A 49 -3.97 -27.77 -3.30
N LEU A 50 -5.21 -27.68 -2.81
CA LEU A 50 -6.38 -28.05 -3.61
C LEU A 50 -6.46 -27.19 -4.90
N LEU A 51 -6.23 -25.88 -4.80
CA LEU A 51 -6.27 -25.00 -5.97
C LEU A 51 -5.13 -25.29 -6.95
N ARG A 52 -3.89 -25.39 -6.47
CA ARG A 52 -2.69 -25.53 -7.33
C ARG A 52 -2.53 -26.96 -7.84
N GLU A 53 -2.59 -27.95 -6.97
CA GLU A 53 -2.15 -29.31 -7.26
C GLU A 53 -3.30 -30.19 -7.73
N ARG A 54 -4.50 -30.05 -7.14
CA ARG A 54 -5.68 -30.82 -7.55
C ARG A 54 -6.42 -30.19 -8.72
N HIS A 55 -6.65 -28.88 -8.67
CA HIS A 55 -7.48 -28.18 -9.66
C HIS A 55 -6.69 -27.42 -10.73
N GLY A 56 -5.35 -27.36 -10.64
CA GLY A 56 -4.50 -26.73 -11.65
C GLY A 56 -4.75 -25.23 -11.82
N PHE A 57 -5.30 -24.55 -10.81
CA PHE A 57 -5.58 -23.13 -10.88
C PHE A 57 -4.26 -22.34 -10.87
N ALA A 58 -3.89 -21.80 -12.03
CA ALA A 58 -2.67 -21.02 -12.26
C ALA A 58 -2.84 -19.50 -12.02
N GLY A 59 -4.04 -19.06 -11.64
CA GLY A 59 -4.35 -17.64 -11.47
C GLY A 59 -3.75 -17.02 -10.20
N TYR A 60 -4.08 -15.75 -9.99
CA TYR A 60 -3.55 -14.97 -8.88
C TYR A 60 -4.18 -15.40 -7.55
N ILE A 61 -3.34 -15.73 -6.56
CA ILE A 61 -3.77 -15.96 -5.18
C ILE A 61 -2.97 -15.08 -4.23
N HIS A 62 -3.67 -14.27 -3.44
CA HIS A 62 -3.10 -13.50 -2.35
C HIS A 62 -3.64 -14.05 -1.03
N VAL A 63 -2.76 -14.51 -0.16
CA VAL A 63 -3.14 -15.04 1.15
C VAL A 63 -2.57 -14.18 2.28
N LYS A 64 -3.39 -13.97 3.32
CA LYS A 64 -2.96 -13.33 4.56
C LYS A 64 -2.43 -14.40 5.53
N LEU A 65 -1.14 -14.32 5.83
CA LEU A 65 -0.45 -15.20 6.76
C LEU A 65 -0.92 -14.92 8.18
N VAL A 66 -1.02 -15.98 8.98
CA VAL A 66 -1.33 -15.90 10.41
C VAL A 66 -0.02 -15.98 11.19
N ALA A 67 0.28 -14.93 11.97
CA ALA A 67 1.50 -14.89 12.76
C ALA A 67 1.54 -16.00 13.82
N GLY A 68 2.73 -16.54 14.09
CA GLY A 68 2.94 -17.64 15.04
C GLY A 68 2.75 -19.02 14.42
N SER A 69 2.91 -19.12 13.10
CA SER A 69 2.92 -20.36 12.34
C SER A 69 4.30 -21.01 12.34
N GLU A 70 4.37 -22.31 12.05
CA GLU A 70 5.67 -22.99 11.92
C GLU A 70 6.39 -22.56 10.63
N THR A 71 7.73 -22.56 10.64
CA THR A 71 8.54 -22.17 9.47
C THR A 71 8.20 -22.98 8.22
N SER A 72 7.94 -24.28 8.37
CA SER A 72 7.52 -25.19 7.28
C SER A 72 6.18 -24.76 6.65
N GLN A 73 5.23 -24.29 7.47
CA GLN A 73 3.94 -23.78 7.00
C GLN A 73 4.12 -22.48 6.21
N ILE A 74 4.97 -21.57 6.70
CA ILE A 74 5.30 -20.32 5.99
C ILE A 74 5.89 -20.62 4.62
N ASP A 75 6.84 -21.55 4.56
CA ASP A 75 7.50 -21.96 3.32
C ASP A 75 6.50 -22.50 2.30
N ARG A 76 5.68 -23.46 2.73
CA ARG A 76 4.71 -24.13 1.87
C ARG A 76 3.64 -23.15 1.37
N LEU A 77 3.09 -22.33 2.26
CA LEU A 77 2.11 -21.31 1.90
C LEU A 77 2.70 -20.29 0.92
N THR A 78 3.93 -19.84 1.14
CA THR A 78 4.60 -18.88 0.24
C THR A 78 4.90 -19.50 -1.13
N ALA A 79 5.30 -20.78 -1.18
CA ALA A 79 5.55 -21.48 -2.44
C ALA A 79 4.31 -21.50 -3.35
N LEU A 80 3.11 -21.68 -2.78
CA LEU A 80 1.86 -21.81 -3.52
C LEU A 80 1.17 -20.45 -3.81
N ALA A 81 1.45 -19.42 -3.02
CA ALA A 81 0.81 -18.12 -3.11
C ALA A 81 1.49 -17.18 -4.11
N SER A 82 0.70 -16.42 -4.89
CA SER A 82 1.25 -15.36 -5.75
C SER A 82 1.76 -14.17 -4.94
N ARG A 83 1.03 -13.83 -3.86
CA ARG A 83 1.36 -12.75 -2.91
C ARG A 83 1.02 -13.17 -1.48
N VAL A 84 1.84 -12.74 -0.52
CA VAL A 84 1.61 -12.96 0.91
C VAL A 84 1.44 -11.62 1.63
N SER A 85 0.44 -11.48 2.50
CA SER A 85 0.29 -10.32 3.40
C SER A 85 0.47 -10.69 4.86
N LEU A 86 1.09 -9.81 5.62
CA LEU A 86 1.18 -9.90 7.08
C LEU A 86 0.53 -8.68 7.73
N ASN A 87 -0.13 -8.87 8.86
CA ASN A 87 -0.71 -7.77 9.62
C ASN A 87 0.19 -7.39 10.79
N PHE A 88 0.79 -6.20 10.72
CA PHE A 88 1.55 -5.64 11.83
C PHE A 88 0.65 -4.90 12.81
N GLU A 89 -0.51 -4.39 12.37
CA GLU A 89 -1.48 -3.56 13.10
C GLU A 89 -0.92 -2.21 13.59
N ALA A 90 0.30 -2.17 14.12
CA ALA A 90 0.94 -1.01 14.72
C ALA A 90 2.44 -0.95 14.31
N PRO A 91 3.11 0.22 14.40
CA PRO A 91 4.50 0.37 13.95
C PRO A 91 5.54 -0.26 14.90
N CYS A 92 5.17 -0.55 16.15
CA CYS A 92 6.10 -1.17 17.10
C CYS A 92 5.38 -2.05 18.13
N GLY A 93 6.15 -2.87 18.86
CA GLY A 93 5.61 -3.79 19.87
C GLY A 93 4.87 -3.10 21.03
N LYS A 94 5.34 -1.93 21.48
CA LYS A 94 4.67 -1.16 22.55
C LYS A 94 3.27 -0.73 22.13
N SER A 95 3.11 -0.30 20.89
CA SER A 95 1.83 0.14 20.33
C SER A 95 0.92 -1.06 20.02
N LEU A 96 1.50 -2.14 19.48
CA LEU A 96 0.76 -3.38 19.24
C LEU A 96 0.14 -3.93 20.52
N ALA A 97 0.88 -3.94 21.64
CA ALA A 97 0.40 -4.47 22.91
C ALA A 97 -0.82 -3.70 23.47
N GLN A 98 -1.02 -2.43 23.07
CA GLN A 98 -2.17 -1.62 23.49
C GLN A 98 -3.46 -2.03 22.78
N ILE A 99 -3.37 -2.48 21.53
CA ILE A 99 -4.55 -2.76 20.68
C ILE A 99 -4.76 -4.26 20.42
N ALA A 100 -3.71 -5.07 20.61
CA ALA A 100 -3.72 -6.50 20.40
C ALA A 100 -2.69 -7.18 21.33
N PRO A 101 -2.95 -7.25 22.65
CA PRO A 101 -2.01 -7.77 23.65
C PRO A 101 -1.61 -9.24 23.41
N ASP A 102 -2.48 -10.01 22.76
CA ASP A 102 -2.21 -11.42 22.42
C ASP A 102 -1.28 -11.58 21.21
N LYS A 103 -0.92 -10.49 20.52
CA LYS A 103 -0.03 -10.50 19.36
C LYS A 103 1.39 -10.11 19.73
N SER A 104 2.35 -10.78 19.11
CA SER A 104 3.77 -10.49 19.24
C SER A 104 4.31 -9.82 17.98
N PHE A 105 4.86 -8.61 18.15
CA PHE A 105 5.52 -7.88 17.07
C PHE A 105 6.79 -8.60 16.60
N SER A 106 7.56 -9.19 17.53
CA SER A 106 8.78 -9.94 17.18
C SER A 106 8.47 -11.20 16.39
N THR A 107 7.38 -11.90 16.73
CA THR A 107 6.90 -13.07 15.96
C THR A 107 6.46 -12.65 14.56
N THR A 108 5.68 -11.56 14.44
CA THR A 108 5.26 -11.04 13.13
C THR A 108 6.46 -10.62 12.29
N LEU A 109 7.47 -10.00 12.90
CA LEU A 109 8.70 -9.61 12.22
C LEU A 109 9.51 -10.84 11.77
N HIS A 110 9.64 -11.86 12.61
CA HIS A 110 10.29 -13.12 12.25
C HIS A 110 9.63 -13.77 11.02
N ASP A 111 8.30 -13.88 11.04
CA ASP A 111 7.52 -14.46 9.95
C ASP A 111 7.65 -13.61 8.67
N PHE A 112 7.64 -12.28 8.82
CA PHE A 112 7.89 -11.34 7.73
C PHE A 112 9.26 -11.58 7.09
N GLU A 113 10.33 -11.70 7.88
CA GLU A 113 11.68 -11.93 7.34
C GLU A 113 11.82 -13.28 6.66
N ARG A 114 11.11 -14.31 7.16
CA ARG A 114 11.07 -15.61 6.47
C ARG A 114 10.44 -15.48 5.10
N VAL A 115 9.23 -14.93 5.01
CA VAL A 115 8.56 -14.72 3.71
C VAL A 115 9.43 -13.84 2.79
N ARG A 116 10.10 -12.81 3.34
CA ARG A 116 10.96 -11.91 2.57
C ARG A 116 12.09 -12.67 1.91
N SER A 117 12.76 -13.55 2.68
CA SER A 117 13.84 -14.38 2.15
C SER A 117 13.39 -15.24 0.97
N LEU A 118 12.18 -15.84 1.06
CA LEU A 118 11.60 -16.68 0.00
C LEU A 118 11.27 -15.86 -1.25
N VAL A 119 10.57 -14.73 -1.09
CA VAL A 119 10.15 -13.85 -2.19
C VAL A 119 11.34 -13.24 -2.91
N VAL A 120 12.35 -12.76 -2.16
CA VAL A 120 13.56 -12.17 -2.74
C VAL A 120 14.34 -13.23 -3.49
N ARG A 121 14.49 -14.44 -2.93
CA ARG A 121 15.13 -15.57 -3.61
C ARG A 121 14.40 -15.94 -4.90
N GLU A 122 13.08 -16.10 -4.86
CA GLU A 122 12.28 -16.43 -6.04
C GLU A 122 12.47 -15.41 -7.16
N ARG A 123 12.43 -14.11 -6.84
CA ARG A 123 12.64 -13.03 -7.80
C ARG A 123 14.05 -13.02 -8.38
N ALA A 124 15.06 -13.27 -7.55
CA ALA A 124 16.45 -13.37 -7.99
C ALA A 124 16.63 -14.55 -8.94
N GLU A 125 16.12 -15.73 -8.60
CA GLU A 125 16.18 -16.92 -9.46
C GLU A 125 15.48 -16.67 -10.81
N GLN A 126 14.31 -16.03 -10.81
CA GLN A 126 13.61 -15.65 -12.06
C GLN A 126 14.41 -14.64 -12.90
N ALA A 127 15.05 -13.66 -12.25
CA ALA A 127 15.95 -12.73 -12.94
C ALA A 127 17.18 -13.44 -13.55
N HIS A 128 17.59 -14.56 -12.95
CA HIS A 128 18.65 -15.45 -13.44
C HIS A 128 18.14 -16.57 -14.37
N GLY A 129 16.91 -16.48 -14.87
CA GLY A 129 16.40 -17.36 -15.93
C GLY A 129 15.62 -18.58 -15.45
N LYS A 130 15.32 -18.71 -14.15
CA LYS A 130 14.34 -19.71 -13.68
C LYS A 130 12.99 -19.47 -14.37
N PRO A 131 12.42 -20.46 -15.08
CA PRO A 131 11.09 -20.32 -15.67
C PRO A 131 10.04 -20.08 -14.58
N ARG A 132 9.04 -19.27 -14.89
CA ARG A 132 7.90 -19.09 -13.99
C ARG A 132 7.07 -20.36 -13.93
N ASP A 133 6.81 -20.85 -12.71
CA ASP A 133 5.81 -21.88 -12.45
C ASP A 133 4.55 -21.21 -11.90
N PRO A 134 3.46 -21.12 -12.68
CA PRO A 134 2.20 -20.52 -12.22
C PRO A 134 1.53 -21.30 -11.07
N LEU A 135 1.84 -22.59 -10.90
CA LEU A 135 1.31 -23.41 -9.82
C LEU A 135 2.14 -23.27 -8.53
N HIS A 136 3.43 -22.95 -8.65
CA HIS A 136 4.33 -22.64 -7.54
C HIS A 136 4.98 -21.26 -7.68
N PRO A 137 4.20 -20.18 -7.62
CA PRO A 137 4.68 -18.83 -7.91
C PRO A 137 5.65 -18.26 -6.86
N GLY A 138 5.85 -18.91 -5.71
CA GLY A 138 6.88 -18.53 -4.73
C GLY A 138 6.75 -17.10 -4.18
N GLY A 139 5.55 -16.54 -4.14
CA GLY A 139 5.32 -15.15 -3.75
C GLY A 139 5.92 -14.14 -4.74
N ALA A 140 6.13 -14.48 -6.02
CA ALA A 140 6.76 -13.61 -7.02
C ALA A 140 6.08 -12.23 -7.16
N SER A 141 4.78 -12.13 -6.87
CA SER A 141 4.05 -10.86 -6.87
C SER A 141 4.33 -9.98 -5.65
N GLY A 142 5.24 -10.41 -4.78
CA GLY A 142 5.75 -9.70 -3.61
C GLY A 142 4.98 -10.00 -2.34
N MET A 143 5.34 -9.28 -1.29
CA MET A 143 4.65 -9.28 -0.02
C MET A 143 4.02 -7.92 0.30
N THR A 144 3.05 -7.91 1.19
CA THR A 144 2.41 -6.69 1.69
C THR A 144 2.35 -6.73 3.21
N MET A 145 2.32 -5.55 3.82
CA MET A 145 2.21 -5.38 5.26
C MET A 145 1.06 -4.44 5.57
N GLN A 146 0.32 -4.68 6.64
CA GLN A 146 -0.85 -3.89 6.99
C GLN A 146 -0.70 -3.24 8.37
N PHE A 147 -1.16 -1.99 8.47
CA PHE A 147 -1.21 -1.18 9.69
C PHE A 147 -2.59 -0.56 9.88
N VAL A 148 -2.99 -0.37 11.14
CA VAL A 148 -4.18 0.39 11.52
C VAL A 148 -3.75 1.78 11.95
N VAL A 149 -4.29 2.79 11.30
CA VAL A 149 -3.92 4.20 11.49
C VAL A 149 -4.82 4.81 12.56
N GLY A 150 -4.22 5.40 13.59
CA GLY A 150 -4.93 6.13 14.64
C GLY A 150 -5.65 5.27 15.70
N ALA A 151 -5.40 3.96 15.71
CA ALA A 151 -5.76 3.10 16.84
C ALA A 151 -4.86 3.34 18.08
N THR A 152 -3.67 3.89 17.86
CA THR A 152 -2.65 4.21 18.86
C THR A 152 -2.20 5.66 18.67
N PRO A 153 -1.51 6.28 19.65
CA PRO A 153 -0.97 7.64 19.51
C PRO A 153 0.25 7.73 18.57
N ASP A 154 0.53 6.69 17.77
CA ASP A 154 1.64 6.72 16.82
C ASP A 154 1.41 7.77 15.73
N SER A 155 2.47 8.54 15.46
CA SER A 155 2.47 9.54 14.41
C SER A 155 2.66 8.92 13.03
N ASP A 156 2.24 9.64 11.99
CA ASP A 156 2.44 9.22 10.60
C ASP A 156 3.93 9.03 10.28
N ARG A 157 4.81 9.87 10.85
CA ARG A 157 6.26 9.72 10.77
C ARG A 157 6.71 8.35 11.28
N SER A 158 6.28 7.93 12.47
CA SER A 158 6.65 6.63 13.05
C SER A 158 6.20 5.45 12.18
N MET A 159 5.00 5.55 11.60
CA MET A 159 4.49 4.54 10.65
C MET A 159 5.32 4.50 9.37
N LEU A 160 5.60 5.65 8.76
CA LEU A 160 6.37 5.72 7.52
C LEU A 160 7.83 5.31 7.71
N ASP A 161 8.45 5.61 8.84
CA ASP A 161 9.79 5.15 9.20
C ASP A 161 9.83 3.62 9.30
N THR A 162 8.84 3.03 9.97
CA THR A 162 8.71 1.57 10.08
C THR A 162 8.51 0.94 8.71
N VAL A 163 7.61 1.49 7.89
CA VAL A 163 7.38 1.03 6.51
C VAL A 163 8.67 1.12 5.69
N SER A 164 9.39 2.24 5.77
CA SER A 164 10.64 2.45 5.01
C SER A 164 11.70 1.44 5.40
N ARG A 165 11.89 1.23 6.71
CA ARG A 165 12.82 0.22 7.24
C ARG A 165 12.48 -1.19 6.77
N LEU A 166 11.21 -1.60 6.85
CA LEU A 166 10.78 -2.93 6.43
C LEU A 166 10.88 -3.13 4.91
N LYS A 167 10.64 -2.07 4.12
CA LYS A 167 10.78 -2.10 2.66
C LYS A 167 12.22 -2.15 2.18
N ALA A 168 13.18 -1.61 2.94
CA ALA A 168 14.58 -1.53 2.53
C ALA A 168 15.20 -2.91 2.19
N GLY A 169 14.70 -3.98 2.81
CA GLY A 169 15.12 -5.36 2.52
C GLY A 169 14.57 -5.96 1.22
N GLY A 170 13.77 -5.22 0.44
CA GLY A 170 13.16 -5.71 -0.80
C GLY A 170 11.97 -6.65 -0.55
N GLY A 171 11.45 -7.27 -1.62
CA GLY A 171 10.33 -8.21 -1.57
C GLY A 171 8.95 -7.59 -1.32
N VAL A 172 8.88 -6.47 -0.59
CA VAL A 172 7.64 -5.72 -0.34
C VAL A 172 7.16 -5.00 -1.58
N HIS A 173 5.90 -5.25 -1.94
CA HIS A 173 5.20 -4.53 -3.00
C HIS A 173 4.67 -3.19 -2.48
N HIS A 174 3.85 -3.19 -1.44
CA HIS A 174 3.29 -1.97 -0.85
C HIS A 174 2.85 -2.20 0.61
N PRO A 175 2.84 -1.14 1.44
CA PRO A 175 2.11 -1.16 2.71
C PRO A 175 0.61 -0.96 2.46
N GLN A 176 -0.20 -1.43 3.40
CA GLN A 176 -1.63 -1.19 3.48
C GLN A 176 -1.92 -0.45 4.79
N PHE A 177 -2.74 0.59 4.69
CA PHE A 177 -3.16 1.39 5.82
C PHE A 177 -4.68 1.27 5.93
N SER A 178 -5.19 1.19 7.16
CA SER A 178 -6.61 1.17 7.44
C SER A 178 -6.89 2.20 8.52
N ALA A 179 -7.67 3.24 8.22
CA ALA A 179 -8.14 4.16 9.24
C ALA A 179 -8.90 3.38 10.33
N PHE A 180 -8.54 3.63 11.60
CA PHE A 180 -9.24 3.05 12.73
C PHE A 180 -10.71 3.47 12.72
N ARG A 181 -11.60 2.50 12.94
CA ARG A 181 -13.03 2.69 13.08
C ARG A 181 -13.48 2.01 14.37
N PRO A 182 -14.07 2.75 15.33
CA PRO A 182 -14.57 2.14 16.55
C PRO A 182 -15.72 1.19 16.22
N ILE A 183 -15.72 0.04 16.90
CA ILE A 183 -16.74 -1.00 16.75
C ILE A 183 -17.43 -1.14 18.10
N SER A 184 -18.76 -1.22 18.08
CA SER A 184 -19.57 -1.46 19.28
C SER A 184 -19.16 -2.72 20.01
N ASP A 185 -19.27 -2.72 21.33
CA ASP A 185 -18.95 -3.87 22.20
C ASP A 185 -17.48 -4.31 22.10
N THR A 186 -16.57 -3.37 21.85
CA THR A 186 -15.12 -3.61 21.87
C THR A 186 -14.41 -2.68 22.87
N PRO A 187 -13.25 -3.07 23.43
CA PRO A 187 -12.49 -2.20 24.31
C PRO A 187 -12.11 -0.83 23.71
N MET A 188 -12.19 -0.69 22.38
CA MET A 188 -11.84 0.53 21.65
C MET A 188 -13.07 1.30 21.13
N GLU A 189 -14.28 0.98 21.57
CA GLU A 189 -15.51 1.67 21.14
C GLU A 189 -15.46 3.19 21.41
N GLY A 190 -14.86 3.60 22.53
CA GLY A 190 -14.72 5.01 22.91
C GLY A 190 -13.60 5.76 22.19
N VAL A 191 -12.80 5.09 21.35
CA VAL A 191 -11.69 5.73 20.63
C VAL A 191 -12.25 6.45 19.38
N PRO A 192 -11.88 7.72 19.13
CA PRO A 192 -12.35 8.45 17.95
C PRO A 192 -12.00 7.74 16.64
N ALA A 193 -12.93 7.77 15.68
CA ALA A 193 -12.66 7.30 14.33
C ALA A 193 -11.54 8.12 13.68
N THR A 194 -10.65 7.45 12.95
CA THR A 194 -9.59 8.13 12.21
C THR A 194 -10.13 8.71 10.90
N PRO A 195 -9.76 9.96 10.53
CA PRO A 195 -10.14 10.53 9.23
C PRO A 195 -9.65 9.66 8.07
N ALA A 196 -10.53 9.39 7.10
CA ALA A 196 -10.16 8.64 5.88
C ALA A 196 -9.06 9.36 5.10
N LEU A 197 -9.05 10.71 5.14
CA LEU A 197 -8.00 11.49 4.51
C LEU A 197 -6.61 11.21 5.09
N ARG A 198 -6.48 10.90 6.39
CA ARG A 198 -5.19 10.53 7.00
C ARG A 198 -4.64 9.23 6.42
N GLU A 199 -5.49 8.22 6.25
CA GLU A 199 -5.14 6.98 5.54
C GLU A 199 -4.67 7.26 4.11
N HIS A 200 -5.42 8.10 3.38
CA HIS A 200 -5.05 8.49 2.02
C HIS A 200 -3.69 9.21 1.95
N ARG A 201 -3.39 10.11 2.90
CA ARG A 201 -2.11 10.82 2.98
C ARG A 201 -0.94 9.86 3.23
N LEU A 202 -1.12 8.84 4.07
CA LEU A 202 -0.11 7.80 4.30
C LEU A 202 0.17 6.99 3.03
N TYR A 203 -0.85 6.62 2.27
CA TYR A 203 -0.66 5.97 0.96
C TYR A 203 0.11 6.85 -0.01
N GLN A 204 -0.21 8.14 -0.09
CA GLN A 204 0.51 9.09 -0.95
C GLN A 204 1.98 9.22 -0.52
N ALA A 205 2.26 9.39 0.77
CA ALA A 205 3.62 9.50 1.28
C ALA A 205 4.43 8.21 1.06
N ALA A 206 3.85 7.03 1.35
CA ALA A 206 4.49 5.75 1.09
C ALA A 206 4.79 5.53 -0.40
N HIS A 207 3.96 6.08 -1.30
CA HIS A 207 4.22 6.05 -2.74
C HIS A 207 5.36 6.98 -3.14
N LEU A 208 5.48 8.17 -2.53
CA LEU A 208 6.64 9.05 -2.76
C LEU A 208 7.95 8.37 -2.39
N LEU A 209 8.01 7.79 -1.18
CA LEU A 209 9.18 7.05 -0.68
C LEU A 209 9.53 5.85 -1.57
N GLY A 210 8.51 5.15 -2.08
CA GLY A 210 8.70 3.92 -2.84
C GLY A 210 8.95 4.09 -4.34
N SER A 211 8.38 5.12 -4.98
CA SER A 211 8.32 5.22 -6.44
C SER A 211 8.82 6.54 -7.00
N TYR A 212 8.96 7.59 -6.17
CA TYR A 212 9.44 8.91 -6.58
C TYR A 212 10.87 9.19 -6.11
N GLY A 213 11.47 8.28 -5.35
CA GLY A 213 12.83 8.43 -4.83
C GLY A 213 12.94 9.46 -3.70
N PHE A 214 11.85 9.75 -2.99
CA PHE A 214 11.90 10.59 -1.80
C PHE A 214 12.60 9.86 -0.65
N ALA A 215 13.45 10.57 0.08
CA ALA A 215 13.99 10.11 1.35
C ALA A 215 13.01 10.40 2.51
N PRO A 216 13.06 9.65 3.63
CA PRO A 216 12.16 9.84 4.77
C PRO A 216 12.17 11.26 5.37
N ASP A 217 13.32 11.90 5.38
CA ASP A 217 13.54 13.27 5.87
C ASP A 217 13.00 14.35 4.92
N GLU A 218 12.75 14.01 3.65
CA GLU A 218 12.08 14.91 2.71
C GLU A 218 10.56 14.97 2.92
N VAL A 219 9.96 14.03 3.66
CA VAL A 219 8.51 14.09 3.90
C VAL A 219 8.19 15.22 4.87
N VAL A 220 7.27 16.11 4.49
CA VAL A 220 6.84 17.24 5.32
C VAL A 220 5.81 16.76 6.34
N TYR A 221 6.13 16.95 7.62
CA TYR A 221 5.26 16.64 8.76
C TYR A 221 4.93 17.89 9.55
N GLN A 222 3.79 17.87 10.24
CA GLN A 222 3.41 18.86 11.24
C GLN A 222 4.21 18.64 12.56
N PRO A 223 4.18 19.59 13.52
CA PRO A 223 4.91 19.46 14.78
C PRO A 223 4.54 18.21 15.61
N ASP A 224 3.33 17.69 15.45
CA ASP A 224 2.85 16.45 16.08
C ASP A 224 3.34 15.16 15.37
N GLY A 225 4.12 15.31 14.29
CA GLY A 225 4.66 14.23 13.49
C GLY A 225 3.66 13.62 12.48
N ASN A 226 2.48 14.20 12.32
CA ASN A 226 1.48 13.75 11.35
C ASN A 226 1.59 14.49 10.01
N LEU A 227 1.08 13.88 8.95
CA LEU A 227 1.01 14.51 7.64
C LEU A 227 -0.05 15.62 7.64
N PRO A 228 0.18 16.74 6.93
CA PRO A 228 -0.88 17.71 6.67
C PRO A 228 -2.05 17.04 5.95
N LEU A 229 -3.26 17.23 6.46
CA LEU A 229 -4.46 16.68 5.81
C LEU A 229 -4.91 17.53 4.61
N ALA A 230 -4.85 18.86 4.72
CA ALA A 230 -5.34 19.78 3.69
C ALA A 230 -4.52 19.79 2.38
N ILE A 231 -3.27 19.31 2.41
CA ILE A 231 -2.38 19.33 1.24
C ILE A 231 -1.72 17.96 1.05
N ASP A 232 -1.62 17.50 -0.20
CA ASP A 232 -0.97 16.22 -0.48
C ASP A 232 0.55 16.29 -0.21
N PRO A 233 1.19 15.18 0.19
CA PRO A 233 2.59 15.19 0.61
C PRO A 233 3.57 15.74 -0.43
N LYS A 234 3.28 15.57 -1.73
CA LYS A 234 4.17 16.04 -2.80
C LYS A 234 4.06 17.54 -2.99
N SER A 235 2.83 18.06 -2.96
CA SER A 235 2.58 19.51 -2.97
C SER A 235 3.13 20.16 -1.70
N ALA A 236 2.98 19.54 -0.53
CA ALA A 236 3.55 20.03 0.73
C ALA A 236 5.07 20.17 0.64
N TRP A 237 5.77 19.16 0.12
CA TRP A 237 7.20 19.22 -0.13
C TRP A 237 7.58 20.33 -1.10
N ALA A 238 6.85 20.47 -2.21
CA ALA A 238 7.15 21.48 -3.21
C ALA A 238 6.97 22.92 -2.68
N LEU A 239 6.00 23.14 -1.80
CA LEU A 239 5.80 24.43 -1.13
C LEU A 239 6.84 24.72 -0.05
N ALA A 240 7.37 23.68 0.59
CA ALA A 240 8.46 23.81 1.56
C ALA A 240 9.82 24.10 0.88
N HIS A 241 9.94 23.87 -0.43
CA HIS A 241 11.17 24.04 -1.21
C HIS A 241 10.97 24.97 -2.42
N PRO A 242 10.51 26.23 -2.22
CA PRO A 242 10.22 27.15 -3.31
C PRO A 242 11.45 27.47 -4.18
N GLU A 243 12.67 27.34 -3.64
CA GLU A 243 13.93 27.53 -4.34
C GLU A 243 14.18 26.52 -5.48
N LEU A 244 13.48 25.38 -5.47
CA LEU A 244 13.56 24.37 -6.53
C LEU A 244 12.60 24.64 -7.68
N PHE A 245 11.78 25.69 -7.59
CA PHE A 245 10.74 26.01 -8.56
C PHE A 245 10.81 27.46 -9.05
N PRO A 246 10.34 27.74 -10.29
CA PRO A 246 9.77 26.80 -11.24
C PRO A 246 10.83 25.94 -11.95
N VAL A 247 10.42 24.76 -12.40
CA VAL A 247 11.26 23.82 -13.16
C VAL A 247 11.13 24.10 -14.66
N GLU A 248 12.24 24.32 -15.35
CA GLU A 248 12.27 24.53 -16.81
C GLU A 248 12.16 23.20 -17.57
N VAL A 249 10.99 22.97 -18.17
CA VAL A 249 10.63 21.71 -18.83
C VAL A 249 11.63 21.30 -19.93
N GLN A 250 12.22 22.25 -20.66
CA GLN A 250 13.12 21.93 -21.78
C GLN A 250 14.40 21.22 -21.32
N ASN A 251 14.90 21.54 -20.12
CA ASN A 251 16.24 21.10 -19.69
C ASN A 251 16.23 20.30 -18.38
N ALA A 252 15.14 20.36 -17.60
CA ALA A 252 15.04 19.72 -16.28
C ALA A 252 15.33 18.22 -16.29
N SER A 253 16.17 17.70 -15.40
CA SER A 253 16.40 16.25 -15.35
C SER A 253 15.12 15.47 -15.00
N TYR A 254 15.15 14.15 -15.18
CA TYR A 254 14.07 13.29 -14.71
C TYR A 254 13.80 13.49 -13.22
N GLU A 255 14.86 13.62 -12.43
CA GLU A 255 14.83 13.84 -10.98
C GLU A 255 14.17 15.18 -10.63
N GLN A 256 14.40 16.23 -11.41
CA GLN A 256 13.70 17.51 -11.22
C GLN A 256 12.22 17.40 -11.61
N LEU A 257 11.91 16.77 -12.74
CA LEU A 257 10.54 16.63 -13.24
C LEU A 257 9.67 15.77 -12.32
N VAL A 258 10.20 14.65 -11.81
CA VAL A 258 9.45 13.74 -10.94
C VAL A 258 9.14 14.37 -9.58
N ARG A 259 9.79 15.48 -9.22
CA ARG A 259 9.50 16.24 -7.99
C ARG A 259 8.36 17.24 -8.13
N VAL A 260 8.00 17.61 -9.36
CA VAL A 260 6.91 18.56 -9.65
C VAL A 260 5.54 17.95 -9.33
N PRO A 261 4.68 18.59 -8.51
CA PRO A 261 3.31 18.14 -8.29
C PRO A 261 2.53 17.97 -9.60
N GLY A 262 1.80 16.85 -9.74
CA GLY A 262 1.10 16.51 -10.97
C GLY A 262 1.94 15.80 -12.04
N ILE A 263 3.23 15.57 -11.83
CA ILE A 263 4.08 14.74 -12.71
C ILE A 263 4.45 13.43 -11.99
N GLY A 264 3.95 12.29 -12.47
CA GLY A 264 4.36 10.97 -11.98
C GLY A 264 5.64 10.44 -12.64
N PRO A 265 6.25 9.33 -12.16
CA PRO A 265 7.48 8.75 -12.73
C PRO A 265 7.38 8.47 -14.23
N VAL A 266 6.26 7.90 -14.68
CA VAL A 266 6.02 7.62 -16.11
C VAL A 266 5.94 8.91 -16.92
N ALA A 267 5.23 9.92 -16.42
CA ALA A 267 5.10 11.21 -17.09
C ALA A 267 6.44 11.96 -17.12
N ALA A 268 7.19 11.97 -16.01
CA ALA A 268 8.53 12.58 -15.93
C ALA A 268 9.48 11.96 -16.96
N ARG A 269 9.48 10.63 -17.08
CA ARG A 269 10.28 9.92 -18.08
C ARG A 269 9.88 10.29 -19.50
N ARG A 270 8.58 10.25 -19.82
CA ARG A 270 8.07 10.65 -21.15
C ARG A 270 8.44 12.08 -21.51
N VAL A 271 8.33 13.02 -20.55
CA VAL A 271 8.71 14.41 -20.77
C VAL A 271 10.22 14.52 -21.03
N ALA A 272 11.05 13.88 -20.20
CA ALA A 272 12.50 13.90 -20.35
C ALA A 272 12.97 13.31 -21.69
N GLU A 273 12.35 12.23 -22.16
CA GLU A 273 12.68 11.55 -23.42
C GLU A 273 12.17 12.34 -24.64
N GLN A 274 10.89 12.73 -24.64
CA GLN A 274 10.27 13.27 -25.86
C GLN A 274 10.69 14.69 -26.19
N ARG A 275 11.06 15.50 -25.19
CA ARG A 275 11.53 16.88 -25.43
C ARG A 275 12.80 16.98 -26.27
N ILE A 276 13.55 15.88 -26.42
CA ILE A 276 14.77 15.83 -27.23
C ILE A 276 14.43 15.95 -28.72
N GLY A 277 13.32 15.37 -29.16
CA GLY A 277 12.89 15.38 -30.57
C GLY A 277 11.60 16.15 -30.85
N VAL A 278 10.85 16.53 -29.80
CA VAL A 278 9.55 17.22 -29.93
C VAL A 278 9.60 18.56 -29.23
N ASN A 279 9.15 19.58 -29.95
CA ASN A 279 8.99 20.92 -29.41
C ASN A 279 7.71 20.98 -28.57
N ILE A 280 7.85 20.91 -27.23
CA ILE A 280 6.74 21.11 -26.28
C ILE A 280 6.31 22.58 -26.37
N ARG A 281 5.05 22.85 -26.72
CA ARG A 281 4.54 24.21 -26.96
C ARG A 281 3.81 24.80 -25.75
N GLY A 282 3.35 23.96 -24.83
CA GLY A 282 2.63 24.41 -23.63
C GLY A 282 1.93 23.28 -22.88
N LEU A 283 0.97 23.64 -22.03
CA LEU A 283 0.28 22.70 -21.13
C LEU A 283 -0.45 21.58 -21.87
N THR A 284 -1.06 21.84 -23.04
CA THR A 284 -1.77 20.80 -23.80
C THR A 284 -0.85 19.65 -24.21
N ASP A 285 0.38 19.96 -24.61
CA ASP A 285 1.37 18.93 -24.97
C ASP A 285 1.80 18.15 -23.73
N LEU A 286 2.05 18.84 -22.61
CA LEU A 286 2.36 18.18 -21.33
C LEU A 286 1.23 17.25 -20.86
N ARG A 287 -0.03 17.65 -21.04
CA ARG A 287 -1.19 16.81 -20.71
C ARG A 287 -1.20 15.51 -21.51
N ARG A 288 -0.85 15.55 -22.80
CA ARG A 288 -0.73 14.35 -23.66
C ARG A 288 0.38 13.42 -23.19
N LEU A 289 1.41 13.95 -22.53
CA LEU A 289 2.48 13.17 -21.92
C LEU A 289 2.10 12.56 -20.55
N GLY A 290 0.90 12.87 -20.04
CA GLY A 290 0.38 12.38 -18.77
C GLY A 290 0.62 13.32 -17.59
N VAL A 291 1.00 14.58 -17.83
CA VAL A 291 1.12 15.60 -16.78
C VAL A 291 -0.26 16.11 -16.38
N VAL A 292 -0.55 16.12 -15.08
CA VAL A 292 -1.74 16.76 -14.52
C VAL A 292 -1.50 18.27 -14.47
N THR A 293 -1.78 18.94 -15.58
CA THR A 293 -1.44 20.36 -15.81
C THR A 293 -2.05 21.31 -14.77
N THR A 294 -3.21 20.98 -14.21
CA THR A 294 -3.88 21.79 -13.18
C THR A 294 -3.09 21.85 -11.87
N ARG A 295 -2.27 20.82 -11.59
CA ARG A 295 -1.37 20.79 -10.44
C ARG A 295 0.05 21.25 -10.78
N ALA A 296 0.53 20.89 -11.98
CA ALA A 296 1.91 21.15 -12.39
C ALA A 296 2.15 22.56 -12.93
N GLY A 297 1.15 23.19 -13.55
CA GLY A 297 1.36 24.43 -14.33
C GLY A 297 1.98 25.57 -13.54
N GLY A 298 1.68 25.64 -12.24
CA GLY A 298 2.24 26.63 -11.31
C GLY A 298 3.71 26.46 -10.96
N PHE A 299 4.24 25.26 -11.16
CA PHE A 299 5.60 24.86 -10.82
C PHE A 299 6.53 24.76 -12.04
N LEU A 300 6.03 25.10 -13.24
CA LEU A 300 6.76 24.88 -14.49
C LEU A 300 6.99 26.19 -15.26
N THR A 301 8.17 26.28 -15.86
CA THR A 301 8.43 27.20 -16.97
C THR A 301 8.67 26.42 -18.25
N LEU A 302 8.38 27.10 -19.35
CA LEU A 302 8.74 26.67 -20.69
C LEU A 302 9.39 27.85 -21.40
N ARG A 303 10.68 27.71 -21.72
CA ARG A 303 11.49 28.78 -22.35
C ARG A 303 11.46 30.08 -21.54
N GLY A 304 11.60 29.95 -20.22
CA GLY A 304 11.62 31.10 -19.30
C GLY A 304 10.26 31.75 -19.04
N ARG A 305 9.17 31.25 -19.64
CA ARG A 305 7.81 31.73 -19.37
C ARG A 305 7.08 30.78 -18.43
N ARG A 306 6.47 31.31 -17.36
CA ARG A 306 5.60 30.51 -16.48
C ARG A 306 4.40 30.00 -17.28
N LEU A 307 4.07 28.72 -17.11
CA LEU A 307 2.95 28.11 -17.81
C LEU A 307 1.59 28.44 -17.18
N GLN A 308 1.56 28.80 -15.90
CA GLN A 308 0.36 29.26 -15.22
C GLN A 308 0.73 30.19 -14.05
N THR A 309 -0.02 31.28 -13.87
CA THR A 309 0.02 32.08 -12.65
C THR A 309 -0.70 31.30 -11.57
N THR A 310 -0.02 31.02 -10.47
CA THR A 310 -0.50 30.11 -9.44
C THR A 310 -1.79 30.58 -8.79
N ARG A 311 -2.90 29.92 -9.09
CA ARG A 311 -4.08 29.90 -8.22
C ARG A 311 -4.00 28.61 -7.42
N TRP A 312 -3.48 28.72 -6.20
CA TRP A 312 -3.35 27.61 -5.24
C TRP A 312 -4.66 27.32 -4.50
N THR A 313 -5.81 27.66 -5.06
CA THR A 313 -7.11 27.45 -4.43
C THR A 313 -7.70 26.13 -4.88
N GLU A 314 -7.93 25.30 -3.88
CA GLU A 314 -8.74 24.08 -3.88
C GLU A 314 -8.20 22.98 -4.79
N GLN A 315 -7.41 22.08 -4.18
CA GLN A 315 -7.49 20.67 -4.55
C GLN A 315 -8.99 20.34 -4.49
N LEU A 316 -9.66 20.24 -5.64
CA LEU A 316 -11.05 19.79 -5.72
C LEU A 316 -11.13 18.50 -4.91
N GLY A 317 -11.63 18.62 -3.69
CA GLY A 317 -11.80 17.50 -2.78
C GLY A 317 -12.78 16.58 -3.47
N PHE A 318 -12.33 15.39 -3.87
CA PHE A 318 -13.24 14.28 -4.18
C PHE A 318 -13.94 13.76 -2.91
N TRP A 319 -13.78 14.45 -1.80
CA TRP A 319 -14.07 14.04 -0.43
C TRP A 319 -15.08 15.02 0.13
N ALA A 320 -16.13 14.50 0.77
CA ALA A 320 -17.06 15.35 1.49
C ALA A 320 -16.34 15.96 2.72
N PRO A 321 -16.80 17.09 3.27
CA PRO A 321 -16.28 17.63 4.53
C PRO A 321 -16.21 16.58 5.67
N GLU A 322 -17.09 15.58 5.63
CA GLU A 322 -17.19 14.42 6.53
C GLU A 322 -16.01 13.43 6.41
N ASP A 323 -15.32 13.40 5.27
CA ASP A 323 -14.12 12.59 5.02
C ASP A 323 -12.83 13.31 5.46
N GLU A 324 -12.88 14.66 5.51
CA GLU A 324 -11.78 15.54 5.94
C GLU A 324 -11.76 15.69 7.46
N ALA A 325 -12.92 15.95 8.07
CA ALA A 325 -13.14 15.97 9.50
C ALA A 325 -13.74 14.62 9.89
N GLY A 326 -12.88 13.62 10.16
CA GLY A 326 -13.31 12.25 10.48
C GLY A 326 -14.58 12.25 11.33
N MET A 327 -15.67 11.70 10.76
CA MET A 327 -17.02 11.70 11.33
C MET A 327 -17.01 11.67 12.86
N TYR A 328 -17.50 12.73 13.50
CA TYR A 328 -17.80 12.74 14.92
C TYR A 328 -18.75 11.55 15.19
N HIS A 329 -18.23 10.53 15.89
CA HIS A 329 -18.98 9.39 16.42
C HIS A 329 -19.69 8.47 15.41
N GLY A 330 -19.01 8.05 14.35
CA GLY A 330 -19.42 6.85 13.60
C GLY A 330 -18.94 5.57 14.29
N VAL A 331 -19.79 4.95 15.12
CA VAL A 331 -19.54 3.59 15.65
C VAL A 331 -20.14 2.56 14.69
N TYR A 332 -19.33 1.58 14.29
CA TYR A 332 -19.74 0.57 13.33
C TYR A 332 -20.18 -0.72 14.05
N GLN A 333 -21.23 -1.37 13.57
CA GLN A 333 -21.64 -2.69 14.09
C GLN A 333 -20.68 -3.81 13.66
N VAL A 334 -19.97 -3.63 12.54
CA VAL A 334 -18.98 -4.57 12.00
C VAL A 334 -17.84 -3.79 11.35
N SER A 335 -16.62 -4.35 11.37
CA SER A 335 -15.49 -3.77 10.64
C SER A 335 -15.83 -3.71 9.14
N PRO A 336 -15.69 -2.55 8.47
CA PRO A 336 -15.98 -2.44 7.04
C PRO A 336 -14.98 -3.19 6.14
N GLY A 337 -13.94 -3.82 6.71
CA GLY A 337 -12.87 -4.46 5.96
C GLY A 337 -11.90 -3.45 5.35
N THR A 338 -10.72 -3.93 4.95
CA THR A 338 -9.60 -3.10 4.43
C THR A 338 -9.73 -2.78 2.93
N PHE A 339 -10.77 -3.27 2.27
CA PHE A 339 -11.00 -3.03 0.85
C PHE A 339 -12.29 -2.24 0.69
N ARG A 340 -12.15 -0.91 0.61
CA ARG A 340 -13.14 -0.05 -0.05
C ARG A 340 -12.74 0.14 -1.50
#